data_AF-A0A6P6G9Y9-F1
#
_entry.id   AF-A0A6P6G9Y9-F1
#
_cell.length_a   1.000
_cell.length_b   1.000
_cell.length_c   1.000
_cell.angle_alpha   90.00
_cell.angle_beta   90.00
_cell.angle_gamma   90.00
#
_symmetry.space_group_name_H-M   'P 1'
#
loop_
_entity.id
_entity.type
_entity.pdbx_description
1 polymer ?
#
loop_
_entity_poly.entity_id
_entity_poly.type
_entity_poly.pdbx_seq_one_letter_code
_entity_poly.pdbx_strand_id
1 'polypeptide(L)'
;MSTQGVCLNIQRHHVVMDNGIVQVTLSNPGGIVTGIRYNGIDNLLEVLNQETNRGYWDLVWSAPGSKGIFDVIQGTGFKVIVNNGEQVELSFTRMWDPSLEGKYVPLNIDKRFVMLCGSSGFYSYAIYEHLKGWPDFDLGETRITFKLRKDKFQYMAVADNRQRFMPLPDDRLPGRCQALAYPEAVLLTNPKMPGFKGEVDDKYQYSAQNKDNRVHGWICTNQPLGFWQITPSDEFRSGGPIKQNLTSHVGPTTLAMFLSAHYAGQDLVPKIRAGEPWKKVFGPVFIYLNSARKGDDPLWLWEDAKIQMMTEVQSWPYSFPASEDFQKSEQRGNIGGRLLVFDRLKGNLKTYMPDYQFWTRADENGYFSINNVRTGDYNLYAWVPGFIGDYRYDVVVTVTSGSLIEMGYLIYEPPRDGPTLWEIGIPDRSAAEFYVPDPDPKYINRLFVHHPDRFRQYGLWGRYADLYPNEDLVYTVGVSDYARDWFFAQVPRKRDDIHVGTTWQIRFKLNNVDRSSTYKLRVAIASATLAELQVRVNDPNARRPLFTSGLIGRDNSVARHGIHGLYWLYSISVGGCHLVEGDNTLFFTQPRCTSPWKE
;
A
#
# COMPACT_ATOMS: atom_id res chain seq x y z
N MET A 1 9.28 36.54 21.21
CA MET A 1 7.83 36.59 21.47
C MET A 1 7.48 35.34 22.25
N SER A 2 6.73 35.43 23.34
CA SER A 2 6.27 34.22 24.06
C SER A 2 5.37 33.42 23.12
N THR A 3 5.66 32.14 22.92
CA THR A 3 4.76 31.24 22.19
C THR A 3 3.41 31.20 22.90
N GLN A 4 2.34 31.45 22.16
CA GLN A 4 0.99 31.32 22.70
C GLN A 4 0.73 29.84 23.02
N GLY A 5 0.27 29.56 24.24
CA GLY A 5 -0.12 28.20 24.61
C GLY A 5 -1.33 27.70 23.82
N VAL A 6 -1.58 26.40 23.86
CA VAL A 6 -2.76 25.82 23.21
C VAL A 6 -4.03 26.28 23.92
N CYS A 7 -4.99 26.77 23.14
CA CYS A 7 -6.32 27.17 23.57
C CYS A 7 -7.37 26.18 23.06
N LEU A 8 -8.34 25.86 23.91
CA LEU A 8 -9.47 25.00 23.59
C LEU A 8 -10.78 25.77 23.76
N ASN A 9 -11.60 25.86 22.71
CA ASN A 9 -12.93 26.45 22.76
C ASN A 9 -13.99 25.37 22.44
N ILE A 10 -14.86 25.08 23.40
CA ILE A 10 -15.91 24.07 23.27
C ILE A 10 -17.25 24.78 23.06
N GLN A 11 -17.86 24.55 21.90
CA GLN A 11 -19.16 25.08 21.52
C GLN A 11 -20.18 23.95 21.42
N ARG A 12 -21.47 24.31 21.25
CA ARG A 12 -22.56 23.34 21.16
C ARG A 12 -22.38 22.32 20.05
N HIS A 13 -21.92 22.76 18.88
CA HIS A 13 -21.81 21.92 17.67
C HIS A 13 -20.37 21.71 17.20
N HIS A 14 -19.40 22.43 17.78
CA HIS A 14 -18.01 22.37 17.37
C HIS A 14 -17.07 22.50 18.56
N VAL A 15 -15.86 21.96 18.40
CA VAL A 15 -14.73 22.13 19.32
C VAL A 15 -13.55 22.64 18.52
N VAL A 16 -12.90 23.70 19.00
CA VAL A 16 -11.80 24.37 18.29
C VAL A 16 -10.52 24.26 19.13
N MET A 17 -9.48 23.67 18.55
CA MET A 17 -8.12 23.69 19.08
C MET A 17 -7.33 24.79 18.35
N ASP A 18 -6.59 25.62 19.07
CA ASP A 18 -5.81 26.72 18.50
C ASP A 18 -4.49 26.89 19.26
N ASN A 19 -3.35 26.81 18.59
CA ASN A 19 -2.03 27.03 19.19
C ASN A 19 -1.35 28.34 18.72
N GLY A 20 -2.11 29.26 18.13
CA GLY A 20 -1.62 30.50 17.55
C GLY A 20 -0.97 30.36 16.17
N ILE A 21 -0.70 29.13 15.71
CA ILE A 21 -0.13 28.83 14.39
C ILE A 21 -1.21 28.20 13.50
N VAL A 22 -1.83 27.13 13.99
CA VAL A 22 -2.90 26.39 13.34
C VAL A 22 -4.13 26.38 14.23
N GLN A 23 -5.30 26.55 13.61
CA GLN A 23 -6.58 26.35 14.29
C GLN A 23 -7.36 25.23 13.59
N VAL A 24 -7.85 24.26 14.37
CA VAL A 24 -8.57 23.07 13.88
C VAL A 24 -9.95 23.04 14.52
N THR A 25 -10.99 22.97 13.68
CA THR A 25 -12.39 22.88 14.10
C THR A 25 -12.90 21.46 13.87
N LEU A 26 -13.43 20.86 14.94
CA LEU A 26 -14.00 19.52 14.95
C LEU A 26 -15.51 19.59 15.25
N SER A 27 -16.33 18.76 14.62
CA SER A 27 -17.75 18.65 14.98
C SER A 27 -17.93 18.01 16.36
N ASN A 28 -18.95 18.43 17.10
CA ASN A 28 -19.25 17.94 18.45
C ASN A 28 -20.63 17.23 18.47
N PRO A 29 -20.72 15.94 18.86
CA PRO A 29 -19.65 15.01 19.27
C PRO A 29 -19.07 14.20 18.10
N GLY A 30 -19.33 14.58 16.85
CA GLY A 30 -18.98 13.75 15.68
C GLY A 30 -17.48 13.54 15.47
N GLY A 31 -16.62 14.48 15.89
CA GLY A 31 -15.18 14.42 15.68
C GLY A 31 -14.80 14.41 14.20
N ILE A 32 -15.56 15.13 13.37
CA ILE A 32 -15.25 15.38 11.96
C ILE A 32 -14.44 16.66 11.88
N VAL A 33 -13.35 16.69 11.10
CA VAL A 33 -12.58 17.92 10.87
C VAL A 33 -13.34 18.78 9.87
N THR A 34 -14.01 19.81 10.38
CA THR A 34 -14.89 20.68 9.59
C THR A 34 -14.14 21.88 9.03
N GLY A 35 -13.04 22.27 9.68
CA GLY A 35 -12.15 23.31 9.18
C GLY A 35 -10.75 23.30 9.75
N ILE A 36 -9.81 23.80 8.94
CA ILE A 36 -8.41 24.02 9.30
C ILE A 36 -8.05 25.43 8.84
N ARG A 37 -7.74 26.33 9.77
CA ARG A 37 -7.32 27.70 9.48
C ARG A 37 -5.82 27.81 9.64
N TYR A 38 -5.15 28.35 8.63
CA TYR A 38 -3.69 28.50 8.63
C TYR A 38 -3.26 29.62 7.69
N ASN A 39 -2.25 30.39 8.11
CA ASN A 39 -1.59 31.43 7.33
C ASN A 39 -2.56 32.37 6.56
N GLY A 40 -3.60 32.85 7.25
CA GLY A 40 -4.58 33.78 6.69
C GLY A 40 -5.68 33.15 5.83
N ILE A 41 -5.64 31.84 5.54
CA ILE A 41 -6.76 31.13 4.92
C ILE A 41 -7.71 30.63 6.01
N ASP A 42 -8.99 30.98 5.86
CA ASP A 42 -10.10 30.69 6.77
C ASP A 42 -10.35 29.17 6.93
N ASN A 43 -10.34 28.44 5.83
CA ASN A 43 -10.45 26.99 5.82
C ASN A 43 -9.69 26.38 4.63
N LEU A 44 -8.76 25.48 4.90
CA LEU A 44 -8.02 24.73 3.88
C LEU A 44 -8.87 23.61 3.23
N LEU A 45 -9.94 23.17 3.89
CA LEU A 45 -10.80 22.08 3.44
C LEU A 45 -11.90 22.56 2.48
N GLU A 46 -12.36 21.68 1.59
CA GLU A 46 -13.36 22.00 0.56
C GLU A 46 -14.69 22.45 1.17
N VAL A 47 -14.89 23.76 1.25
CA VAL A 47 -16.02 24.38 1.94
C VAL A 47 -17.36 24.14 1.25
N LEU A 48 -17.35 23.81 -0.05
CA LEU A 48 -18.56 23.44 -0.79
C LEU A 48 -19.04 22.02 -0.45
N ASN A 49 -18.20 21.20 0.17
CA ASN A 49 -18.64 19.90 0.71
C ASN A 49 -19.38 20.09 2.04
N GLN A 50 -20.31 19.19 2.31
CA GLN A 50 -20.85 18.98 3.66
C GLN A 50 -19.69 18.72 4.63
N GLU A 51 -19.84 19.14 5.89
CA GLU A 51 -18.78 19.00 6.91
C GLU A 51 -18.29 17.55 7.04
N THR A 52 -19.20 16.57 6.98
CA THR A 52 -18.93 15.12 7.00
C THR A 52 -18.10 14.60 5.82
N ASN A 53 -17.88 15.43 4.80
CA ASN A 53 -17.13 15.12 3.59
C ASN A 53 -15.95 16.10 3.36
N ARG A 54 -15.35 16.58 4.45
CA ARG A 54 -14.14 17.42 4.44
C ARG A 54 -12.93 16.65 4.94
N GLY A 55 -12.71 16.62 6.25
CA GLY A 55 -11.69 15.80 6.91
C GLY A 55 -12.33 14.78 7.84
N TYR A 56 -12.13 13.49 7.61
CA TYR A 56 -12.81 12.44 8.37
C TYR A 56 -12.01 11.15 8.45
N TRP A 57 -12.33 10.35 9.47
CA TRP A 57 -11.95 8.95 9.52
C TRP A 57 -13.06 8.12 8.87
N ASP A 58 -12.67 7.16 8.04
CA ASP A 58 -13.57 6.20 7.41
C ASP A 58 -13.05 4.78 7.51
N LEU A 59 -13.96 3.83 7.40
CA LEU A 59 -13.65 2.42 7.26
C LEU A 59 -14.56 1.75 6.24
N VAL A 60 -14.11 0.62 5.71
CA VAL A 60 -14.92 -0.30 4.91
C VAL A 60 -14.92 -1.64 5.63
N TRP A 61 -16.10 -2.14 5.98
CA TRP A 61 -16.26 -3.39 6.73
C TRP A 61 -17.37 -4.24 6.16
N SER A 62 -17.38 -5.53 6.46
CA SER A 62 -18.47 -6.43 6.07
C SER A 62 -18.62 -7.59 7.03
N ALA A 63 -19.82 -8.16 7.13
CA ALA A 63 -19.96 -9.53 7.59
C ALA A 63 -19.19 -10.49 6.66
N PRO A 64 -18.70 -11.63 7.16
CA PRO A 64 -17.93 -12.55 6.33
C PRO A 64 -18.65 -12.95 5.04
N GLY A 65 -17.94 -12.88 3.92
CA GLY A 65 -18.47 -13.23 2.59
C GLY A 65 -19.46 -12.22 2.00
N SER A 66 -19.69 -11.08 2.66
CA SER A 66 -20.61 -10.03 2.20
C SER A 66 -19.87 -8.87 1.49
N LYS A 67 -20.63 -7.98 0.85
CA LYS A 67 -20.08 -6.76 0.23
C LYS A 67 -19.68 -5.76 1.33
N GLY A 68 -18.56 -5.06 1.11
CA GLY A 68 -18.08 -3.99 1.98
C GLY A 68 -19.07 -2.83 2.10
N ILE A 69 -19.23 -2.34 3.33
CA ILE A 69 -20.03 -1.18 3.74
C ILE A 69 -19.06 -0.05 4.09
N PHE A 70 -19.18 1.07 3.40
CA PHE A 70 -18.44 2.29 3.69
C PHE A 70 -19.11 3.05 4.84
N ASP A 71 -18.32 3.46 5.84
CA ASP A 71 -18.80 4.16 7.02
C ASP A 71 -17.85 5.31 7.38
N VAL A 72 -18.40 6.53 7.40
CA VAL A 72 -17.72 7.70 7.97
C VAL A 72 -17.93 7.70 9.47
N ILE A 73 -16.85 7.52 10.22
CA ILE A 73 -16.89 7.34 11.66
C ILE A 73 -17.29 8.66 12.31
N GLN A 74 -18.52 8.71 12.83
CA GLN A 74 -19.03 9.83 13.62
C GLN A 74 -19.15 9.41 15.08
N GLY A 75 -18.50 10.16 15.97
CA GLY A 75 -18.61 9.96 17.41
C GLY A 75 -20.01 10.32 17.92
N THR A 76 -20.43 9.63 18.98
CA THR A 76 -21.63 9.93 19.77
C THR A 76 -21.26 10.46 21.17
N GLY A 77 -19.99 10.35 21.56
CA GLY A 77 -19.44 10.94 22.78
C GLY A 77 -18.22 11.80 22.50
N PHE A 78 -18.02 12.83 23.33
CA PHE A 78 -16.88 13.74 23.29
C PHE A 78 -16.28 13.89 24.69
N LYS A 79 -14.95 13.85 24.79
CA LYS A 79 -14.21 14.09 26.04
C LYS A 79 -12.95 14.91 25.77
N VAL A 80 -12.63 15.79 26.71
CA VAL A 80 -11.31 16.44 26.80
C VAL A 80 -10.43 15.56 27.68
N ILE A 81 -9.29 15.12 27.16
CA ILE A 81 -8.39 14.17 27.80
C ILE A 81 -7.22 14.92 28.45
N VAL A 82 -6.62 15.84 27.67
CA VAL A 82 -5.58 16.77 28.14
C VAL A 82 -5.98 18.16 27.71
N ASN A 83 -5.82 19.16 28.59
CA ASN A 83 -6.02 20.56 28.27
C ASN A 83 -5.12 21.42 29.16
N ASN A 84 -3.95 21.80 28.64
CA ASN A 84 -3.03 22.72 29.26
C ASN A 84 -2.35 23.58 28.17
N GLY A 85 -1.51 24.53 28.56
CA GLY A 85 -0.86 25.44 27.61
C GLY A 85 0.11 24.75 26.64
N GLU A 86 0.56 23.53 26.92
CA GLU A 86 1.50 22.77 26.08
C GLU A 86 0.77 21.82 25.11
N GLN A 87 -0.39 21.29 25.52
CA GLN A 87 -1.10 20.25 24.80
C GLN A 87 -2.61 20.32 25.03
N VAL A 88 -3.35 20.05 23.95
CA VAL A 88 -4.75 19.60 24.01
C VAL A 88 -4.84 18.22 23.38
N GLU A 89 -5.52 17.29 24.06
CA GLU A 89 -5.95 16.00 23.49
C GLU A 89 -7.46 15.83 23.67
N LEU A 90 -8.14 15.51 22.55
CA LEU A 90 -9.57 15.32 22.48
C LEU A 90 -9.91 13.88 22.08
N SER A 91 -10.99 13.35 22.63
CA SER A 91 -11.54 12.02 22.32
C SER A 91 -12.96 12.13 21.78
N PHE A 92 -13.23 11.38 20.71
CA PHE A 92 -14.54 11.25 20.09
C PHE A 92 -14.88 9.78 19.92
N THR A 93 -15.82 9.29 20.73
CA THR A 93 -16.12 7.86 20.85
C THR A 93 -17.41 7.48 20.14
N ARG A 94 -17.43 6.31 19.49
CA ARG A 94 -18.65 5.61 19.07
C ARG A 94 -18.61 4.21 19.67
N MET A 95 -19.47 3.96 20.65
CA MET A 95 -19.60 2.65 21.28
C MET A 95 -20.52 1.77 20.45
N TRP A 96 -20.29 0.46 20.49
CA TRP A 96 -21.14 -0.51 19.82
C TRP A 96 -21.96 -1.32 20.84
N ASP A 97 -23.21 -1.62 20.47
CA ASP A 97 -24.08 -2.55 21.18
C ASP A 97 -24.94 -3.35 20.18
N PRO A 98 -25.55 -4.48 20.59
CA PRO A 98 -26.30 -5.34 19.67
C PRO A 98 -27.43 -4.66 18.88
N SER A 99 -27.98 -3.53 19.31
CA SER A 99 -29.01 -2.80 18.54
C SER A 99 -28.47 -2.13 17.25
N LEU A 100 -27.14 -2.05 17.13
CA LEU A 100 -26.40 -1.49 16.00
C LEU A 100 -25.91 -2.55 15.01
N GLU A 101 -26.20 -3.82 15.26
CA GLU A 101 -25.85 -4.92 14.36
C GLU A 101 -26.35 -4.67 12.93
N GLY A 102 -25.49 -4.95 11.94
CA GLY A 102 -25.75 -4.71 10.52
C GLY A 102 -25.73 -3.23 10.10
N LYS A 103 -25.71 -2.26 11.03
CA LYS A 103 -25.66 -0.82 10.74
C LYS A 103 -24.25 -0.25 10.88
N TYR A 104 -23.55 -0.66 11.94
CA TYR A 104 -22.18 -0.25 12.22
C TYR A 104 -21.32 -1.46 12.52
N VAL A 105 -20.02 -1.30 12.23
CA VAL A 105 -19.02 -2.32 12.55
C VAL A 105 -19.05 -2.64 14.05
N PRO A 106 -18.92 -3.92 14.47
CA PRO A 106 -18.86 -4.35 15.88
C PRO A 106 -17.57 -3.89 16.58
N LEU A 107 -17.39 -2.57 16.72
CA LEU A 107 -16.22 -1.94 17.32
C LEU A 107 -16.62 -0.79 18.23
N ASN A 108 -16.04 -0.76 19.42
CA ASN A 108 -15.82 0.49 20.13
C ASN A 108 -14.72 1.24 19.40
N ILE A 109 -15.01 2.49 19.03
CA ILE A 109 -14.07 3.35 18.32
C ILE A 109 -13.84 4.61 19.14
N ASP A 110 -12.58 4.93 19.42
CA ASP A 110 -12.16 6.17 20.06
C ASP A 110 -11.17 6.90 19.14
N LYS A 111 -11.65 7.97 18.47
CA LYS A 111 -10.82 8.84 17.65
C LYS A 111 -10.20 9.92 18.51
N ARG A 112 -8.90 10.13 18.35
CA ARG A 112 -8.12 11.08 19.12
C ARG A 112 -7.51 12.14 18.22
N PHE A 113 -7.51 13.37 18.71
CA PHE A 113 -6.85 14.51 18.08
C PHE A 113 -5.97 15.19 19.12
N VAL A 114 -4.72 15.48 18.74
CA VAL A 114 -3.76 16.15 19.61
C VAL A 114 -3.21 17.38 18.92
N MET A 115 -3.18 18.51 19.63
CA MET A 115 -2.51 19.74 19.22
C MET A 115 -1.48 20.13 20.26
N LEU A 116 -0.26 20.42 19.82
CA LEU A 116 0.86 20.81 20.67
C LEU A 116 1.18 22.29 20.47
N CYS A 117 1.64 22.95 21.54
CA CYS A 117 2.18 24.30 21.48
C CYS A 117 3.37 24.38 20.53
N GLY A 118 3.44 25.42 19.70
CA GLY A 118 4.55 25.65 18.76
C GLY A 118 4.61 24.72 17.55
N SER A 119 3.71 23.73 17.42
CA SER A 119 3.67 22.84 16.26
C SER A 119 2.87 23.44 15.10
N SER A 120 3.38 23.36 13.87
CA SER A 120 2.66 23.80 12.67
C SER A 120 1.79 22.68 12.10
N GLY A 121 0.93 22.11 12.94
CA GLY A 121 0.07 20.98 12.58
C GLY A 121 -0.69 20.39 13.75
N PHE A 122 -1.27 19.22 13.53
CA PHE A 122 -1.95 18.44 14.57
C PHE A 122 -1.84 16.94 14.28
N TYR A 123 -1.96 16.13 15.33
CA TYR A 123 -1.89 14.68 15.25
C TYR A 123 -3.28 14.06 15.34
N SER A 124 -3.45 12.88 14.73
CA SER A 124 -4.62 12.06 14.94
C SER A 124 -4.27 10.58 15.02
N TYR A 125 -4.94 9.87 15.91
CA TYR A 125 -4.85 8.43 16.08
C TYR A 125 -6.22 7.88 16.49
N ALA A 126 -6.41 6.56 16.42
CA ALA A 126 -7.64 5.94 16.89
C ALA A 126 -7.38 4.61 17.57
N ILE A 127 -8.24 4.26 18.54
CA ILE A 127 -8.24 2.97 19.22
C ILE A 127 -9.51 2.24 18.80
N TYR A 128 -9.36 1.06 18.22
CA TYR A 128 -10.47 0.17 17.87
C TYR A 128 -10.46 -1.02 18.83
N GLU A 129 -11.62 -1.35 19.39
CA GLU A 129 -11.77 -2.47 20.33
C GLU A 129 -13.02 -3.29 19.97
N HIS A 130 -12.80 -4.58 19.70
CA HIS A 130 -13.82 -5.60 19.58
C HIS A 130 -13.86 -6.38 20.90
N LEU A 131 -15.03 -6.42 21.54
CA LEU A 131 -15.21 -7.17 22.79
C LEU A 131 -15.58 -8.63 22.53
N LYS A 132 -15.18 -9.51 23.44
CA LYS A 132 -15.52 -10.93 23.38
C LYS A 132 -17.04 -11.12 23.31
N GLY A 133 -17.50 -11.90 22.35
CA GLY A 133 -18.91 -12.24 22.14
C GLY A 133 -19.65 -11.35 21.14
N TRP A 134 -19.00 -10.34 20.57
CA TRP A 134 -19.58 -9.56 19.47
C TRP A 134 -19.48 -10.29 18.11
N PRO A 135 -20.34 -9.91 17.13
CA PRO A 135 -20.35 -10.51 15.80
C PRO A 135 -19.02 -10.36 15.05
N ASP A 136 -18.75 -11.30 14.14
CA ASP A 136 -17.58 -11.24 13.29
C ASP A 136 -17.68 -10.16 12.22
N PHE A 137 -16.51 -9.70 11.75
CA PHE A 137 -16.42 -8.82 10.60
C PHE A 137 -15.06 -8.93 9.90
N ASP A 138 -15.04 -8.47 8.65
CA ASP A 138 -13.84 -8.27 7.86
C ASP A 138 -13.61 -6.75 7.71
N LEU A 139 -12.40 -6.26 8.01
CA LEU A 139 -12.05 -4.84 7.93
C LEU A 139 -11.28 -4.54 6.65
N GLY A 140 -12.00 -4.35 5.55
CA GLY A 140 -11.42 -4.16 4.22
C GLY A 140 -10.57 -2.89 4.08
N GLU A 141 -10.90 -1.83 4.82
CA GLU A 141 -10.17 -0.55 4.79
C GLU A 141 -10.38 0.24 6.10
N THR A 142 -9.36 1.00 6.53
CA THR A 142 -9.52 2.10 7.48
C THR A 142 -8.46 3.17 7.23
N ARG A 143 -8.86 4.45 7.28
CA ARG A 143 -8.00 5.59 6.92
C ARG A 143 -8.51 6.91 7.48
N ILE A 144 -7.68 7.95 7.33
CA ILE A 144 -8.10 9.36 7.38
C ILE A 144 -8.12 9.93 5.96
N THR A 145 -9.15 10.70 5.64
CA THR A 145 -9.31 11.39 4.36
C THR A 145 -9.43 12.89 4.59
N PHE A 146 -8.64 13.69 3.86
CA PHE A 146 -8.78 15.15 3.79
C PHE A 146 -9.06 15.59 2.36
N LYS A 147 -10.18 16.28 2.15
CA LYS A 147 -10.55 16.92 0.88
C LYS A 147 -10.26 18.42 0.98
N LEU A 148 -9.21 18.85 0.31
CA LEU A 148 -8.75 20.23 0.33
C LEU A 148 -9.53 21.08 -0.68
N ARG A 149 -9.44 22.40 -0.54
CA ARG A 149 -10.03 23.36 -1.48
C ARG A 149 -9.42 23.23 -2.87
N LYS A 150 -10.24 22.81 -3.85
CA LYS A 150 -9.80 22.65 -5.25
C LYS A 150 -9.40 23.97 -5.93
N ASP A 151 -9.89 25.10 -5.42
CA ASP A 151 -9.52 26.44 -5.92
C ASP A 151 -8.14 26.91 -5.42
N LYS A 152 -7.58 26.25 -4.41
CA LYS A 152 -6.30 26.61 -3.79
C LYS A 152 -5.21 25.59 -4.10
N PHE A 153 -5.49 24.31 -3.85
CA PHE A 153 -4.53 23.23 -3.94
C PHE A 153 -4.57 22.57 -5.31
N GLN A 154 -3.54 22.82 -6.12
CA GLN A 154 -3.50 22.39 -7.52
C GLN A 154 -2.25 21.58 -7.87
N TYR A 155 -1.21 21.65 -7.03
CA TYR A 155 0.05 20.95 -7.24
C TYR A 155 0.20 19.88 -6.17
N MET A 156 0.44 18.64 -6.58
CA MET A 156 0.57 17.48 -5.70
C MET A 156 2.02 17.01 -5.70
N ALA A 157 2.50 16.56 -4.55
CA ALA A 157 3.77 15.86 -4.43
C ALA A 157 3.60 14.59 -3.58
N VAL A 158 4.03 13.45 -4.14
CA VAL A 158 4.01 12.13 -3.48
C VAL A 158 5.37 11.43 -3.50
N ALA A 159 6.30 11.93 -4.33
CA ALA A 159 7.72 11.56 -4.36
C ALA A 159 8.49 12.64 -5.14
N ASP A 160 9.82 12.68 -5.00
CA ASP A 160 10.69 13.63 -5.72
C ASP A 160 10.50 13.58 -7.25
N ASN A 161 10.25 12.40 -7.80
CA ASN A 161 9.98 12.17 -9.22
C ASN A 161 8.48 12.15 -9.57
N ARG A 162 7.58 12.17 -8.59
CA ARG A 162 6.12 12.14 -8.80
C ARG A 162 5.45 13.32 -8.13
N GLN A 163 5.56 14.44 -8.82
CA GLN A 163 4.97 15.71 -8.42
C GLN A 163 4.57 16.51 -9.67
N ARG A 164 3.38 17.13 -9.64
CA ARG A 164 2.81 17.86 -10.78
C ARG A 164 1.59 18.69 -10.39
N PHE A 165 1.22 19.60 -11.28
CA PHE A 165 -0.16 20.07 -11.35
C PHE A 165 -1.08 18.90 -11.66
N MET A 166 -2.21 18.85 -10.95
CA MET A 166 -3.21 17.80 -11.07
C MET A 166 -4.47 18.33 -11.78
N PRO A 167 -5.20 17.46 -12.50
CA PRO A 167 -6.55 17.77 -12.96
C PRO A 167 -7.46 18.18 -11.79
N LEU A 168 -8.49 18.97 -12.09
CA LEU A 168 -9.50 19.32 -11.09
C LEU A 168 -10.55 18.20 -10.99
N PRO A 169 -11.21 18.01 -9.84
CA PRO A 169 -12.30 17.03 -9.73
C PRO A 169 -13.43 17.29 -10.74
N ASP A 170 -13.64 18.56 -11.11
CA ASP A 170 -14.62 18.96 -12.13
C ASP A 170 -14.27 18.44 -13.54
N ASP A 171 -13.00 18.09 -13.79
CA ASP A 171 -12.56 17.53 -15.07
C ASP A 171 -12.99 16.07 -15.23
N ARG A 172 -13.40 15.42 -14.13
CA ARG A 172 -13.93 14.05 -14.09
C ARG A 172 -15.47 14.00 -14.20
N LEU A 173 -16.13 15.13 -14.43
CA LEU A 173 -17.59 15.20 -14.60
C LEU A 173 -18.03 14.81 -16.02
N PRO A 174 -19.30 14.36 -16.21
CA PRO A 174 -19.84 14.07 -17.54
C PRO A 174 -19.61 15.20 -18.54
N GLY A 175 -19.20 14.85 -19.76
CA GLY A 175 -18.88 15.80 -20.83
C GLY A 175 -17.45 16.36 -20.80
N ARG A 176 -16.66 16.04 -19.77
CA ARG A 176 -15.27 16.52 -19.61
C ARG A 176 -14.23 15.42 -19.55
N CYS A 177 -14.68 14.21 -19.24
CA CYS A 177 -13.90 13.00 -19.35
C CYS A 177 -14.73 11.86 -19.98
N GLN A 178 -14.04 10.78 -20.32
CA GLN A 178 -14.61 9.50 -20.70
C GLN A 178 -14.11 8.43 -19.73
N ALA A 179 -15.03 7.68 -19.11
CA ALA A 179 -14.66 6.51 -18.32
C ALA A 179 -14.01 5.45 -19.22
N LEU A 180 -12.95 4.82 -18.71
CA LEU A 180 -12.22 3.78 -19.43
C LEU A 180 -12.68 2.39 -18.95
N ALA A 181 -11.76 1.43 -18.80
CA ALA A 181 -12.10 0.05 -18.49
C ALA A 181 -12.77 -0.15 -17.11
N TYR A 182 -12.60 0.79 -16.19
CA TYR A 182 -13.10 0.78 -14.81
C TYR A 182 -13.26 2.24 -14.33
N PRO A 183 -14.12 2.54 -13.34
CA PRO A 183 -14.58 3.89 -13.06
C PRO A 183 -13.49 4.81 -12.47
N GLU A 184 -12.44 4.25 -11.88
CA GLU A 184 -11.30 5.03 -11.41
C GLU A 184 -10.47 5.64 -12.54
N ALA A 185 -10.39 5.00 -13.70
CA ALA A 185 -9.61 5.50 -14.84
C ALA A 185 -10.48 6.29 -15.82
N VAL A 186 -10.11 7.54 -16.05
CA VAL A 186 -10.82 8.40 -17.02
C VAL A 186 -9.84 9.06 -17.99
N LEU A 187 -10.23 9.16 -19.25
CA LEU A 187 -9.55 9.99 -20.25
C LEU A 187 -10.12 11.41 -20.22
N LEU A 188 -9.25 12.40 -20.03
CA LEU A 188 -9.65 13.81 -19.98
C LEU A 188 -9.85 14.36 -21.40
N THR A 189 -11.11 14.63 -21.77
CA THR A 189 -11.48 15.08 -23.12
C THR A 189 -11.64 16.60 -23.22
N ASN A 190 -12.08 17.25 -22.13
CA ASN A 190 -12.27 18.69 -22.05
C ASN A 190 -11.94 19.26 -20.64
N PRO A 191 -10.70 19.08 -20.14
CA PRO A 191 -10.28 19.54 -18.82
C PRO A 191 -10.18 21.08 -18.72
N LYS A 192 -10.24 21.64 -17.50
CA LYS A 192 -10.23 23.09 -17.26
C LYS A 192 -8.88 23.67 -17.63
N MET A 193 -7.83 22.90 -17.34
CA MET A 193 -6.48 23.16 -17.81
C MET A 193 -6.26 22.42 -19.13
N PRO A 194 -6.17 23.11 -20.28
CA PRO A 194 -6.07 22.47 -21.59
C PRO A 194 -4.86 21.55 -21.71
N GLY A 195 -3.81 21.80 -20.93
CA GLY A 195 -2.61 20.97 -20.86
C GLY A 195 -2.91 19.50 -20.53
N PHE A 196 -3.95 19.18 -19.76
CA PHE A 196 -4.27 17.77 -19.43
C PHE A 196 -5.12 17.06 -20.47
N LYS A 197 -5.50 17.74 -21.56
CA LYS A 197 -6.33 17.11 -22.59
C LYS A 197 -5.59 15.92 -23.22
N GLY A 198 -6.30 14.80 -23.32
CA GLY A 198 -5.77 13.54 -23.81
C GLY A 198 -4.98 12.74 -22.77
N GLU A 199 -4.91 13.21 -21.52
CA GLU A 199 -4.30 12.41 -20.44
C GLU A 199 -5.30 11.50 -19.74
N VAL A 200 -4.81 10.35 -19.27
CA VAL A 200 -5.54 9.50 -18.32
C VAL A 200 -5.25 9.92 -16.89
N ASP A 201 -6.31 10.01 -16.10
CA ASP A 201 -6.26 10.26 -14.66
C ASP A 201 -6.86 9.07 -13.90
N ASP A 202 -6.05 8.49 -13.01
CA ASP A 202 -6.41 7.38 -12.13
C ASP A 202 -5.65 7.51 -10.80
N LYS A 203 -6.38 7.43 -9.68
CA LYS A 203 -5.81 7.55 -8.33
C LYS A 203 -4.68 6.55 -8.06
N TYR A 204 -4.71 5.36 -8.64
CA TYR A 204 -3.70 4.32 -8.39
C TYR A 204 -2.33 4.63 -9.01
N GLN A 205 -2.26 5.60 -9.94
CA GLN A 205 -0.99 6.10 -10.47
C GLN A 205 -0.13 6.79 -9.41
N TYR A 206 -0.75 7.19 -8.29
CA TYR A 206 -0.10 7.92 -7.20
C TYR A 206 0.12 7.05 -5.95
N SER A 207 -0.10 5.73 -6.03
CA SER A 207 0.20 4.82 -4.92
C SER A 207 1.70 4.76 -4.61
N ALA A 208 2.06 4.47 -3.35
CA ALA A 208 3.44 4.29 -2.92
C ALA A 208 3.58 3.03 -2.04
N GLN A 209 4.76 2.42 -2.02
CA GLN A 209 5.08 1.34 -1.09
C GLN A 209 5.12 1.88 0.35
N ASN A 210 4.71 1.11 1.36
CA ASN A 210 4.69 1.53 2.76
C ASN A 210 6.04 2.12 3.21
N LYS A 211 7.15 1.46 2.86
CA LYS A 211 8.51 1.91 3.24
C LYS A 211 8.84 3.34 2.77
N ASP A 212 8.25 3.77 1.65
CA ASP A 212 8.47 5.08 1.01
C ASP A 212 7.32 6.06 1.33
N ASN A 213 6.15 5.56 1.71
CA ASN A 213 4.95 6.35 1.98
C ASN A 213 4.95 6.98 3.39
N ARG A 214 5.88 7.93 3.58
CA ARG A 214 6.10 8.65 4.84
C ARG A 214 5.63 10.10 4.81
N VAL A 215 5.65 10.76 3.65
CA VAL A 215 5.13 12.10 3.48
C VAL A 215 4.58 12.30 2.06
N HIS A 216 3.41 12.91 1.96
CA HIS A 216 2.80 13.31 0.69
C HIS A 216 1.74 14.40 0.92
N GLY A 217 1.38 15.13 -0.12
CA GLY A 217 0.47 16.26 0.08
C GLY A 217 0.25 17.14 -1.13
N TRP A 218 -0.13 18.38 -0.83
CA TRP A 218 -0.55 19.37 -1.80
C TRP A 218 0.05 20.74 -1.50
N ILE A 219 0.37 21.46 -2.55
CA ILE A 219 0.81 22.84 -2.54
C ILE A 219 -0.31 23.73 -3.09
N CYS A 220 -0.62 24.77 -2.33
CA CYS A 220 -1.44 25.88 -2.76
C CYS A 220 -0.63 26.80 -3.68
N THR A 221 -1.15 27.08 -4.87
CA THR A 221 -0.39 27.76 -5.94
C THR A 221 -0.59 29.27 -5.93
N ASN A 222 -1.72 29.75 -5.38
CA ASN A 222 -2.03 31.18 -5.28
C ASN A 222 -1.41 31.84 -4.04
N GLN A 223 -1.09 31.03 -3.03
CA GLN A 223 -0.40 31.41 -1.80
C GLN A 223 0.50 30.23 -1.42
N PRO A 224 1.83 30.41 -1.31
CA PRO A 224 2.76 29.30 -1.12
C PRO A 224 2.56 28.67 0.27
N LEU A 225 1.74 27.64 0.32
CA LEU A 225 1.33 26.90 1.51
C LEU A 225 1.26 25.42 1.15
N GLY A 226 1.84 24.57 2.00
CA GLY A 226 1.77 23.12 1.87
C GLY A 226 0.83 22.49 2.90
N PHE A 227 0.12 21.45 2.48
CA PHE A 227 -0.65 20.56 3.34
C PHE A 227 -0.10 19.14 3.18
N TRP A 228 0.39 18.54 4.26
CA TRP A 228 1.14 17.30 4.22
C TRP A 228 0.60 16.28 5.21
N GLN A 229 0.44 15.04 4.74
CA GLN A 229 0.25 13.86 5.58
C GLN A 229 1.62 13.28 5.89
N ILE A 230 1.97 13.17 7.17
CA ILE A 230 3.20 12.53 7.63
C ILE A 230 2.87 11.26 8.43
N THR A 231 3.45 10.14 8.02
CA THR A 231 3.36 8.83 8.67
C THR A 231 4.73 8.47 9.24
N PRO A 232 4.98 8.64 10.56
CA PRO A 232 6.29 8.40 11.14
C PRO A 232 6.62 6.92 11.38
N SER A 233 5.60 6.06 11.46
CA SER A 233 5.73 4.64 11.72
C SER A 233 4.68 3.85 10.97
N ASP A 234 5.02 2.62 10.59
CA ASP A 234 4.13 1.69 9.90
C ASP A 234 3.59 0.59 10.82
N GLU A 235 3.78 0.69 12.14
CA GLU A 235 3.45 -0.39 13.09
C GLU A 235 2.00 -0.87 13.00
N PHE A 236 1.11 0.06 12.64
CA PHE A 236 -0.32 -0.14 12.53
C PHE A 236 -0.78 -0.52 11.12
N ARG A 237 0.10 -0.47 10.10
CA ARG A 237 -0.23 -0.87 8.73
C ARG A 237 -0.27 -2.40 8.59
N SER A 238 -0.61 -2.90 7.41
CA SER A 238 -0.52 -4.31 7.03
C SER A 238 0.31 -4.54 5.77
N GLY A 239 0.74 -5.78 5.54
CA GLY A 239 1.40 -6.28 4.32
C GLY A 239 2.87 -5.93 4.12
N GLY A 240 3.54 -5.45 5.15
CA GLY A 240 4.98 -5.22 5.17
C GLY A 240 5.44 -4.02 4.32
N PRO A 241 6.77 -3.87 4.13
CA PRO A 241 7.38 -2.68 3.55
C PRO A 241 7.02 -2.43 2.08
N ILE A 242 6.79 -3.49 1.31
CA ILE A 242 6.56 -3.41 -0.14
C ILE A 242 5.08 -3.33 -0.51
N LYS A 243 4.13 -3.44 0.44
CA LYS A 243 2.71 -3.25 0.11
C LYS A 243 2.49 -1.83 -0.38
N GLN A 244 1.78 -1.68 -1.49
CA GLN A 244 1.36 -0.37 -2.00
C GLN A 244 0.06 0.09 -1.35
N ASN A 245 -0.02 1.39 -1.09
CA ASN A 245 -1.22 2.07 -0.62
C ASN A 245 -1.40 3.41 -1.37
N LEU A 246 -2.64 3.89 -1.40
CA LEU A 246 -2.95 5.21 -1.95
C LEU A 246 -2.32 6.31 -1.08
N THR A 247 -2.06 7.45 -1.71
CA THR A 247 -1.46 8.64 -1.08
C THR A 247 -2.38 9.85 -1.30
N SER A 248 -1.88 10.91 -1.94
CA SER A 248 -2.66 12.01 -2.48
C SER A 248 -3.10 11.73 -3.92
N HIS A 249 -4.25 12.25 -4.34
CA HIS A 249 -4.74 12.13 -5.71
C HIS A 249 -5.78 13.22 -6.07
N VAL A 250 -6.21 13.25 -7.33
CA VAL A 250 -7.22 14.17 -7.89
C VAL A 250 -8.38 14.51 -6.92
N GLY A 251 -8.82 15.78 -6.91
CA GLY A 251 -9.85 16.27 -6.00
C GLY A 251 -9.29 16.85 -4.70
N PRO A 252 -8.21 17.65 -4.81
CA PRO A 252 -7.01 17.59 -3.97
C PRO A 252 -7.24 16.80 -2.66
N THR A 253 -7.20 15.48 -2.80
CA THR A 253 -7.48 14.54 -1.71
C THR A 253 -6.16 14.04 -1.15
N THR A 254 -6.08 13.93 0.17
CA THR A 254 -4.93 13.39 0.90
C THR A 254 -5.41 12.28 1.82
N LEU A 255 -4.79 11.09 1.73
CA LEU A 255 -5.20 9.91 2.51
C LEU A 255 -4.10 9.47 3.48
N ALA A 256 -4.44 9.21 4.74
CA ALA A 256 -3.60 8.45 5.66
C ALA A 256 -4.12 7.00 5.72
N MET A 257 -3.55 6.13 4.89
CA MET A 257 -3.97 4.72 4.78
C MET A 257 -3.39 3.87 5.92
N PHE A 258 -4.24 3.20 6.69
CA PHE A 258 -3.83 2.25 7.73
C PHE A 258 -3.96 0.80 7.24
N LEU A 259 -5.16 0.40 6.83
CA LEU A 259 -5.46 -0.91 6.27
C LEU A 259 -6.15 -0.75 4.93
N SER A 260 -5.87 -1.65 3.99
CA SER A 260 -6.59 -1.71 2.73
C SER A 260 -6.35 -3.04 2.01
N ALA A 261 -7.39 -3.61 1.41
CA ALA A 261 -7.30 -4.72 0.47
C ALA A 261 -6.56 -4.36 -0.84
N HIS A 262 -6.22 -3.09 -1.08
CA HIS A 262 -5.49 -2.68 -2.28
C HIS A 262 -4.13 -3.39 -2.40
N TYR A 263 -3.84 -3.93 -3.61
CA TYR A 263 -2.61 -4.68 -3.93
C TYR A 263 -2.37 -5.96 -3.12
N ALA A 264 -3.44 -6.50 -2.52
CA ALA A 264 -3.35 -7.63 -1.60
C ALA A 264 -4.56 -8.56 -1.67
N GLY A 265 -5.75 -8.02 -1.90
CA GLY A 265 -7.00 -8.76 -1.89
C GLY A 265 -7.43 -9.18 -0.48
N GLN A 266 -8.36 -10.15 -0.42
CA GLN A 266 -8.98 -10.64 0.82
C GLN A 266 -8.04 -11.44 1.73
N ASP A 267 -6.83 -11.76 1.24
CA ASP A 267 -5.86 -12.52 2.01
C ASP A 267 -5.21 -11.66 3.10
N LEU A 268 -5.01 -10.35 2.86
CA LEU A 268 -4.49 -9.40 3.87
C LEU A 268 -5.57 -8.55 4.57
N VAL A 269 -6.85 -8.83 4.35
CA VAL A 269 -7.92 -8.15 5.09
C VAL A 269 -7.99 -8.72 6.51
N PRO A 270 -7.93 -7.90 7.58
CA PRO A 270 -8.14 -8.37 8.94
C PRO A 270 -9.53 -8.96 9.12
N LYS A 271 -9.54 -10.14 9.73
CA LYS A 271 -10.69 -11.03 9.88
C LYS A 271 -10.90 -11.24 11.36
N ILE A 272 -11.76 -10.44 11.99
CA ILE A 272 -12.02 -10.55 13.42
C ILE A 272 -13.20 -11.49 13.58
N ARG A 273 -13.00 -12.60 14.30
CA ARG A 273 -13.98 -13.67 14.37
C ARG A 273 -14.73 -13.65 15.69
N ALA A 274 -15.95 -14.21 15.65
CA ALA A 274 -16.87 -14.16 16.78
C ALA A 274 -16.20 -14.75 18.04
N GLY A 275 -16.21 -13.97 19.12
CA GLY A 275 -15.58 -14.37 20.38
C GLY A 275 -14.09 -14.04 20.52
N GLU A 276 -13.43 -13.51 19.49
CA GLU A 276 -12.05 -13.01 19.58
C GLU A 276 -12.05 -11.56 20.11
N PRO A 277 -11.53 -11.31 21.33
CA PRO A 277 -11.24 -9.94 21.71
C PRO A 277 -10.10 -9.41 20.85
N TRP A 278 -10.24 -8.19 20.34
CA TRP A 278 -9.21 -7.55 19.53
C TRP A 278 -9.15 -6.07 19.86
N LYS A 279 -7.94 -5.53 20.00
CA LYS A 279 -7.76 -4.11 20.29
C LYS A 279 -6.51 -3.60 19.60
N LYS A 280 -6.65 -2.52 18.83
CA LYS A 280 -5.54 -1.96 18.04
C LYS A 280 -5.57 -0.45 18.02
N VAL A 281 -4.36 0.13 18.09
CA VAL A 281 -4.11 1.56 17.88
C VAL A 281 -3.64 1.82 16.45
N PHE A 282 -4.27 2.78 15.77
CA PHE A 282 -3.90 3.28 14.45
C PHE A 282 -3.35 4.70 14.55
N GLY A 283 -2.17 4.96 14.00
CA GLY A 283 -1.44 6.21 14.18
C GLY A 283 -0.58 6.23 15.47
N PRO A 284 -0.17 7.41 15.95
CA PRO A 284 -0.50 8.73 15.42
C PRO A 284 0.13 9.03 14.04
N VAL A 285 -0.64 9.71 13.20
CA VAL A 285 -0.15 10.41 12.00
C VAL A 285 -0.19 11.91 12.25
N PHE A 286 0.66 12.65 11.55
CA PHE A 286 0.78 14.11 11.70
C PHE A 286 0.30 14.83 10.43
N ILE A 287 -0.56 15.83 10.60
CA ILE A 287 -1.00 16.72 9.53
C ILE A 287 -0.18 18.00 9.66
N TYR A 288 0.81 18.14 8.78
CA TYR A 288 1.77 19.24 8.79
C TYR A 288 1.40 20.31 7.78
N LEU A 289 1.54 21.57 8.19
CA LEU A 289 1.30 22.74 7.38
C LEU A 289 2.56 23.60 7.38
N ASN A 290 2.99 24.07 6.22
CA ASN A 290 4.07 25.03 6.10
C ASN A 290 3.72 26.11 5.08
N SER A 291 4.50 27.19 5.08
CA SER A 291 4.32 28.28 4.13
C SER A 291 5.65 28.93 3.77
N ALA A 292 5.75 29.46 2.56
CA ALA A 292 6.89 30.24 2.10
C ALA A 292 6.49 31.72 1.97
N ARG A 293 7.48 32.61 1.76
CA ARG A 293 7.16 34.02 1.49
C ARG A 293 6.69 34.15 0.05
N LYS A 294 5.89 35.18 -0.20
CA LYS A 294 5.44 35.49 -1.56
C LYS A 294 6.66 35.81 -2.44
N GLY A 295 6.85 35.04 -3.50
CA GLY A 295 7.98 35.17 -4.44
C GLY A 295 9.04 34.07 -4.27
N ASP A 296 9.03 33.32 -3.18
CA ASP A 296 9.86 32.13 -3.02
C ASP A 296 9.37 31.00 -3.95
N ASP A 297 10.27 30.08 -4.30
CA ASP A 297 9.88 28.87 -5.02
C ASP A 297 8.99 28.00 -4.11
N PRO A 298 7.70 27.77 -4.46
CA PRO A 298 6.81 26.96 -3.65
C PRO A 298 7.25 25.50 -3.56
N LEU A 299 8.12 25.00 -4.44
CA LEU A 299 8.65 23.64 -4.35
C LEU A 299 9.52 23.41 -3.10
N TRP A 300 10.06 24.47 -2.48
CA TRP A 300 10.73 24.36 -1.18
C TRP A 300 9.82 23.79 -0.08
N LEU A 301 8.49 23.97 -0.19
CA LEU A 301 7.53 23.44 0.77
C LEU A 301 7.60 21.90 0.87
N TRP A 302 7.93 21.23 -0.23
CA TRP A 302 8.12 19.77 -0.25
C TRP A 302 9.40 19.36 0.48
N GLU A 303 10.50 20.08 0.27
CA GLU A 303 11.77 19.81 0.97
C GLU A 303 11.63 20.03 2.48
N ASP A 304 10.97 21.10 2.89
CA ASP A 304 10.66 21.36 4.29
C ASP A 304 9.75 20.28 4.90
N ALA A 305 8.75 19.79 4.15
CA ALA A 305 7.90 18.69 4.60
C ALA A 305 8.68 17.37 4.78
N LYS A 306 9.69 17.09 3.95
CA LYS A 306 10.61 15.95 4.15
C LYS A 306 11.47 16.12 5.40
N ILE A 307 11.95 17.34 5.67
CA ILE A 307 12.69 17.64 6.91
C ILE A 307 11.79 17.40 8.13
N GLN A 308 10.56 17.92 8.12
CA GLN A 308 9.60 17.68 9.20
C GLN A 308 9.30 16.17 9.36
N MET A 309 9.11 15.45 8.25
CA MET A 309 8.90 14.00 8.29
C MET A 309 10.04 13.27 8.99
N MET A 310 11.29 13.65 8.75
CA MET A 310 12.44 13.06 9.44
C MET A 310 12.42 13.37 10.94
N THR A 311 12.04 14.58 11.33
CA THR A 311 11.85 14.96 12.75
C THR A 311 10.78 14.09 13.40
N GLU A 312 9.64 13.88 12.74
CA GLU A 312 8.56 13.03 13.25
C GLU A 312 8.98 11.56 13.37
N VAL A 313 9.72 11.02 12.40
CA VAL A 313 10.29 9.66 12.45
C VAL A 313 11.25 9.50 13.63
N GLN A 314 12.11 10.50 13.88
CA GLN A 314 13.07 10.48 15.00
C GLN A 314 12.38 10.66 16.36
N SER A 315 11.26 11.39 16.40
CA SER A 315 10.50 11.65 17.61
C SER A 315 9.55 10.51 17.99
N TRP A 316 9.27 9.59 17.05
CA TRP A 316 8.44 8.43 17.30
C TRP A 316 9.21 7.32 18.05
N PRO A 317 8.59 6.62 19.03
CA PRO A 317 7.24 6.80 19.56
C PRO A 317 7.08 8.05 20.41
N TYR A 318 5.97 8.75 20.22
CA TYR A 318 5.68 9.99 20.92
C TYR A 318 5.41 9.79 22.42
N SER A 319 5.81 10.74 23.26
CA SER A 319 5.55 10.71 24.71
C SER A 319 4.21 11.34 25.11
N PHE A 320 3.63 12.19 24.24
CA PHE A 320 2.46 13.01 24.51
C PHE A 320 1.10 12.30 24.44
N PRO A 321 0.87 11.19 23.69
CA PRO A 321 -0.44 10.55 23.69
C PRO A 321 -0.81 10.07 25.09
N ALA A 322 -1.98 10.48 25.59
CA ALA A 322 -2.41 10.18 26.95
C ALA A 322 -3.00 8.77 27.11
N SER A 323 -3.38 8.10 26.01
CA SER A 323 -3.95 6.75 26.08
C SER A 323 -2.92 5.71 26.51
N GLU A 324 -3.28 4.88 27.48
CA GLU A 324 -2.48 3.72 27.93
C GLU A 324 -2.37 2.63 26.85
N ASP A 325 -3.29 2.60 25.87
CA ASP A 325 -3.23 1.66 24.75
C ASP A 325 -2.07 1.98 23.79
N PHE A 326 -1.59 3.24 23.79
CA PHE A 326 -0.42 3.66 23.05
C PHE A 326 0.84 3.44 23.90
N GLN A 327 1.63 2.43 23.55
CA GLN A 327 2.89 2.18 24.24
C GLN A 327 3.91 3.27 23.91
N LYS A 328 4.47 3.89 24.95
CA LYS A 328 5.55 4.86 24.88
C LYS A 328 6.90 4.16 24.65
N SER A 329 7.94 4.94 24.40
CA SER A 329 9.28 4.43 24.07
C SER A 329 9.82 3.48 25.14
N GLU A 330 9.72 3.85 26.41
CA GLU A 330 10.15 3.07 27.57
C GLU A 330 9.37 1.76 27.77
N GLN A 331 8.18 1.67 27.16
CA GLN A 331 7.30 0.49 27.21
C GLN A 331 7.57 -0.51 26.08
N ARG A 332 8.56 -0.22 25.21
CA ARG A 332 8.88 -0.99 24.01
C ARG A 332 10.26 -1.65 24.13
N GLY A 333 10.53 -2.61 23.25
CA GLY A 333 11.82 -3.29 23.16
C GLY A 333 12.51 -3.05 21.81
N ASN A 334 13.74 -3.54 21.69
CA ASN A 334 14.55 -3.49 20.48
C ASN A 334 15.07 -4.89 20.13
N ILE A 335 15.18 -5.17 18.84
CA ILE A 335 15.68 -6.45 18.32
C ILE A 335 16.85 -6.17 17.38
N GLY A 336 18.03 -6.71 17.69
CA GLY A 336 19.25 -6.63 16.90
C GLY A 336 19.71 -8.01 16.42
N GLY A 337 20.51 -8.02 15.36
CA GLY A 337 21.13 -9.25 14.87
C GLY A 337 21.86 -9.05 13.55
N ARG A 338 22.35 -10.16 12.99
CA ARG A 338 23.01 -10.18 11.68
C ARG A 338 22.50 -11.32 10.81
N LEU A 339 21.89 -10.98 9.68
CA LEU A 339 21.44 -11.96 8.68
C LEU A 339 22.59 -12.27 7.72
N LEU A 340 22.99 -13.53 7.63
CA LEU A 340 23.98 -14.04 6.69
C LEU A 340 23.29 -14.96 5.69
N VAL A 341 23.58 -14.78 4.40
CA VAL A 341 23.09 -15.69 3.36
C VAL A 341 24.14 -16.77 3.13
N PHE A 342 23.75 -18.03 3.31
CA PHE A 342 24.60 -19.19 3.10
C PHE A 342 23.94 -20.14 2.08
N ASP A 343 24.46 -20.15 0.86
CA ASP A 343 23.88 -20.90 -0.26
C ASP A 343 24.21 -22.40 -0.14
N ARG A 344 23.39 -23.14 0.62
CA ARG A 344 23.36 -24.61 0.72
C ARG A 344 21.92 -25.15 0.83
N LEU A 345 21.76 -26.45 0.58
CA LEU A 345 20.50 -27.14 0.25
C LEU A 345 19.53 -27.31 1.44
N LYS A 346 18.33 -26.68 1.43
CA LYS A 346 16.96 -27.25 1.68
C LYS A 346 15.92 -26.22 2.20
N GLY A 347 14.64 -26.43 1.85
CA GLY A 347 13.46 -26.21 2.74
C GLY A 347 12.49 -25.04 2.46
N ASN A 348 11.17 -25.27 2.52
CA ASN A 348 10.06 -24.32 2.20
C ASN A 348 9.25 -23.87 3.43
N LEU A 349 8.53 -22.73 3.33
CA LEU A 349 7.72 -22.14 4.41
C LEU A 349 6.45 -21.36 3.94
N LYS A 350 5.51 -21.13 4.88
CA LYS A 350 4.21 -20.42 4.71
C LYS A 350 4.10 -19.21 5.68
N THR A 351 3.33 -18.20 5.30
CA THR A 351 3.22 -16.88 5.99
C THR A 351 1.93 -16.71 6.80
N TYR A 352 1.99 -15.97 7.92
CA TYR A 352 0.88 -15.56 8.81
C TYR A 352 0.84 -14.03 8.93
N MET A 353 -0.30 -13.44 9.30
CA MET A 353 -0.44 -11.99 9.47
C MET A 353 -0.50 -11.54 10.93
N PRO A 354 0.47 -10.72 11.40
CA PRO A 354 0.50 -10.28 12.78
C PRO A 354 -0.39 -9.06 13.04
N ASP A 355 -0.75 -8.85 14.31
CA ASP A 355 -1.54 -7.71 14.76
C ASP A 355 -0.75 -6.40 14.60
N TYR A 356 0.55 -6.37 14.90
CA TYR A 356 1.47 -5.26 14.62
C TYR A 356 2.65 -5.73 13.75
N GLN A 357 3.22 -4.84 12.94
CA GLN A 357 4.35 -5.17 12.06
C GLN A 357 5.49 -4.17 12.17
N PHE A 358 6.72 -4.65 12.16
CA PHE A 358 7.92 -3.83 12.20
C PHE A 358 8.92 -4.36 11.19
N TRP A 359 9.71 -3.48 10.59
CA TRP A 359 10.76 -3.88 9.66
C TRP A 359 11.90 -2.89 9.69
N THR A 360 13.03 -3.37 9.19
CA THR A 360 14.20 -2.57 8.89
C THR A 360 14.88 -3.19 7.67
N ARG A 361 15.78 -2.43 7.04
CA ARG A 361 16.67 -2.98 6.02
C ARG A 361 18.00 -3.28 6.70
N ALA A 362 18.48 -4.51 6.58
CA ALA A 362 19.83 -4.85 7.00
C ALA A 362 20.86 -4.07 6.16
N ASP A 363 22.00 -3.72 6.77
CA ASP A 363 23.11 -3.10 6.05
C ASP A 363 23.79 -4.08 5.08
N GLU A 364 24.81 -3.61 4.36
CA GLU A 364 25.56 -4.42 3.40
C GLU A 364 26.28 -5.61 4.03
N ASN A 365 26.53 -5.58 5.34
CA ASN A 365 27.13 -6.66 6.11
C ASN A 365 26.10 -7.60 6.74
N GLY A 366 24.80 -7.31 6.57
CA GLY A 366 23.69 -8.08 7.11
C GLY A 366 23.24 -7.66 8.51
N TYR A 367 23.84 -6.63 9.13
CA TYR A 367 23.41 -6.17 10.45
C TYR A 367 22.08 -5.44 10.36
N PHE A 368 21.19 -5.69 11.33
CA PHE A 368 19.90 -5.04 11.42
C PHE A 368 19.57 -4.65 12.85
N SER A 369 18.79 -3.58 13.00
CA SER A 369 18.14 -3.20 14.26
C SER A 369 16.70 -2.79 13.98
N ILE A 370 15.77 -3.42 14.69
CA ILE A 370 14.35 -3.05 14.71
C ILE A 370 14.09 -2.42 16.08
N ASN A 371 13.92 -1.11 16.08
CA ASN A 371 13.77 -0.33 17.31
C ASN A 371 12.30 -0.14 17.67
N ASN A 372 12.02 0.12 18.95
CA ASN A 372 10.71 0.54 19.46
C ASN A 372 9.57 -0.46 19.14
N VAL A 373 9.88 -1.75 19.18
CA VAL A 373 8.93 -2.84 18.97
C VAL A 373 7.98 -2.91 20.17
N ARG A 374 6.68 -2.89 19.88
CA ARG A 374 5.62 -3.03 20.90
C ARG A 374 5.77 -4.37 21.62
N THR A 375 5.49 -4.42 22.93
CA THR A 375 5.53 -5.71 23.65
C THR A 375 4.57 -6.73 23.05
N GLY A 376 4.97 -7.99 23.04
CA GLY A 376 4.21 -9.08 22.44
C GLY A 376 5.09 -10.16 21.83
N ASP A 377 4.43 -11.14 21.23
CA ASP A 377 5.05 -12.29 20.59
C ASP A 377 5.10 -12.12 19.08
N TYR A 378 6.31 -12.22 18.51
CA TYR A 378 6.55 -11.97 17.09
C TYR A 378 7.19 -13.17 16.40
N ASN A 379 6.84 -13.36 15.13
CA ASN A 379 7.63 -14.17 14.21
C ASN A 379 8.58 -13.24 13.45
N LEU A 380 9.86 -13.59 13.38
CA LEU A 380 10.83 -12.87 12.56
C LEU A 380 10.91 -13.53 11.17
N TYR A 381 10.75 -12.70 10.14
CA TYR A 381 10.93 -13.09 8.74
C TYR A 381 11.98 -12.21 8.08
N ALA A 382 12.68 -12.74 7.09
CA ALA A 382 13.51 -11.96 6.22
C ALA A 382 13.42 -12.49 4.78
N TRP A 383 13.74 -11.64 3.83
CA TRP A 383 13.95 -12.02 2.43
C TRP A 383 15.07 -11.16 1.88
N VAL A 384 15.79 -11.70 0.91
CA VAL A 384 16.96 -11.03 0.32
C VAL A 384 16.69 -10.90 -1.17
N PRO A 385 16.62 -9.66 -1.72
CA PRO A 385 16.49 -9.47 -3.15
C PRO A 385 17.56 -10.27 -3.91
N GLY A 386 17.16 -10.99 -4.96
CA GLY A 386 18.06 -11.85 -5.72
C GLY A 386 18.18 -13.28 -5.18
N PHE A 387 17.52 -13.60 -4.06
CA PHE A 387 17.38 -14.96 -3.57
C PHE A 387 15.91 -15.34 -3.43
N ILE A 388 15.55 -16.52 -3.95
CA ILE A 388 14.20 -17.04 -3.86
C ILE A 388 13.90 -17.52 -2.45
N GLY A 389 12.65 -17.37 -1.98
CA GLY A 389 12.20 -17.88 -0.68
C GLY A 389 12.26 -16.85 0.45
N ASP A 390 11.79 -17.30 1.62
CA ASP A 390 11.64 -16.50 2.82
C ASP A 390 12.41 -17.17 3.95
N TYR A 391 13.27 -16.42 4.61
CA TYR A 391 13.77 -16.79 5.91
C TYR A 391 12.64 -16.62 6.94
N ARG A 392 12.46 -17.64 7.79
CA ARG A 392 11.68 -17.53 9.03
C ARG A 392 12.54 -18.00 10.17
N TYR A 393 12.56 -17.23 11.24
CA TYR A 393 13.10 -17.70 12.50
C TYR A 393 12.10 -18.66 13.16
N ASP A 394 12.54 -19.88 13.48
CA ASP A 394 11.64 -20.95 13.95
C ASP A 394 11.10 -20.72 15.36
N VAL A 395 11.72 -19.83 16.13
CA VAL A 395 11.33 -19.52 17.51
C VAL A 395 10.56 -18.20 17.54
N VAL A 396 9.52 -18.16 18.36
CA VAL A 396 8.78 -16.92 18.63
C VAL A 396 9.68 -15.98 19.43
N VAL A 397 9.76 -14.73 19.00
CA VAL A 397 10.50 -13.66 19.70
C VAL A 397 9.54 -12.91 20.61
N THR A 398 9.68 -13.12 21.92
CA THR A 398 8.89 -12.42 22.94
C THR A 398 9.57 -11.10 23.31
N VAL A 399 8.94 -9.98 22.95
CA VAL A 399 9.41 -8.63 23.26
C VAL A 399 8.76 -8.16 24.56
N THR A 400 9.58 -7.72 25.52
CA THR A 400 9.14 -7.18 26.81
C THR A 400 9.58 -5.73 26.96
N SER A 401 8.98 -5.02 27.92
CA SER A 401 9.24 -3.59 28.14
C SER A 401 10.73 -3.34 28.40
N GLY A 402 11.36 -2.46 27.62
CA GLY A 402 12.78 -2.13 27.74
C GLY A 402 13.75 -3.24 27.31
N SER A 403 13.27 -4.36 26.73
CA SER A 403 14.14 -5.46 26.34
C SER A 403 15.06 -5.07 25.18
N LEU A 404 16.34 -5.44 25.28
CA LEU A 404 17.28 -5.45 24.15
C LEU A 404 17.55 -6.91 23.79
N ILE A 405 16.99 -7.37 22.68
CA ILE A 405 17.11 -8.75 22.20
C ILE A 405 18.18 -8.81 21.13
N GLU A 406 19.28 -9.50 21.41
CA GLU A 406 20.33 -9.78 20.42
C GLU A 406 20.19 -11.19 19.88
N MET A 407 19.86 -11.29 18.60
CA MET A 407 19.59 -12.55 17.90
C MET A 407 20.86 -13.25 17.42
N GLY A 408 22.02 -12.58 17.50
CA GLY A 408 23.29 -13.09 16.97
C GLY A 408 23.26 -13.26 15.46
N TYR A 409 23.83 -14.37 14.97
CA TYR A 409 23.86 -14.70 13.54
C TYR A 409 22.63 -15.50 13.14
N LEU A 410 21.89 -14.99 12.17
CA LEU A 410 20.78 -15.68 11.52
C LEU A 410 21.26 -16.14 10.14
N ILE A 411 21.27 -17.45 9.91
CA ILE A 411 21.72 -18.01 8.64
C ILE A 411 20.49 -18.28 7.77
N TYR A 412 20.39 -17.56 6.66
CA TYR A 412 19.43 -17.85 5.60
C TYR A 412 20.05 -18.77 4.57
N GLU A 413 19.50 -19.98 4.43
CA GLU A 413 19.83 -20.90 3.36
C GLU A 413 18.71 -20.87 2.31
N PRO A 414 18.90 -20.16 1.17
CA PRO A 414 17.88 -20.12 0.13
C PRO A 414 17.56 -21.55 -0.32
N PRO A 415 16.28 -21.91 -0.50
CA PRO A 415 15.92 -23.22 -0.98
C PRO A 415 16.62 -23.43 -2.32
N ARG A 416 17.53 -24.42 -2.39
CA ARG A 416 18.20 -24.90 -3.60
C ARG A 416 18.24 -26.43 -3.53
N ASP A 417 17.94 -27.10 -4.64
CA ASP A 417 17.89 -28.57 -4.72
C ASP A 417 18.98 -29.15 -5.64
N GLY A 418 19.78 -28.28 -6.28
CA GLY A 418 20.82 -28.65 -7.24
C GLY A 418 21.39 -27.41 -7.97
N PRO A 419 22.32 -27.61 -8.91
CA PRO A 419 22.85 -26.51 -9.71
C PRO A 419 21.75 -25.84 -10.53
N THR A 420 21.79 -24.50 -10.62
CA THR A 420 20.88 -23.75 -11.49
C THR A 420 21.20 -24.05 -12.94
N LEU A 421 20.21 -24.57 -13.68
CA LEU A 421 20.34 -24.79 -15.12
C LEU A 421 20.19 -23.48 -15.90
N TRP A 422 19.26 -22.62 -15.47
CA TRP A 422 19.01 -21.29 -15.98
C TRP A 422 18.09 -20.51 -15.02
N GLU A 423 18.05 -19.21 -15.18
CA GLU A 423 17.18 -18.28 -14.43
C GLU A 423 16.66 -17.20 -15.39
N ILE A 424 15.43 -16.72 -15.17
CA ILE A 424 14.79 -15.66 -15.95
C ILE A 424 14.30 -14.60 -14.95
N GLY A 425 14.81 -13.37 -15.06
CA GLY A 425 14.51 -12.29 -14.13
C GLY A 425 15.29 -12.37 -12.82
N ILE A 426 14.86 -11.59 -11.83
CA ILE A 426 15.51 -11.45 -10.52
C ILE A 426 14.47 -11.80 -9.44
N PRO A 427 14.73 -12.73 -8.51
CA PRO A 427 13.79 -13.04 -7.44
C PRO A 427 13.82 -11.95 -6.36
N ASP A 428 13.19 -10.80 -6.65
CA ASP A 428 13.08 -9.64 -5.75
C ASP A 428 11.61 -9.28 -5.41
N ARG A 429 10.67 -10.15 -5.83
CA ARG A 429 9.21 -10.01 -5.67
C ARG A 429 8.60 -8.87 -6.49
N SER A 430 9.30 -8.40 -7.51
CA SER A 430 8.86 -7.39 -8.46
C SER A 430 8.78 -7.96 -9.87
N ALA A 431 8.24 -7.16 -10.78
CA ALA A 431 8.33 -7.38 -12.23
C ALA A 431 9.04 -6.18 -12.90
N ALA A 432 9.88 -5.46 -12.15
CA ALA A 432 10.50 -4.19 -12.57
C ALA A 432 11.57 -4.39 -13.65
N GLU A 433 12.21 -5.55 -13.64
CA GLU A 433 13.28 -5.94 -14.55
C GLU A 433 12.77 -6.45 -15.89
N PHE A 434 11.47 -6.78 -15.98
CA PHE A 434 10.85 -7.32 -17.18
C PHE A 434 10.40 -6.23 -18.16
N TYR A 435 10.09 -6.66 -19.39
CA TYR A 435 9.69 -5.76 -20.46
C TYR A 435 8.32 -5.12 -20.19
N VAL A 436 8.36 -3.83 -19.86
CA VAL A 436 7.21 -2.94 -19.87
C VAL A 436 7.11 -2.30 -21.27
N PRO A 437 5.98 -2.40 -21.99
CA PRO A 437 5.82 -1.84 -23.31
C PRO A 437 5.63 -0.31 -23.26
N ASP A 438 5.74 0.35 -24.41
CA ASP A 438 5.30 1.74 -24.53
C ASP A 438 3.77 1.83 -24.51
N PRO A 439 3.21 2.88 -23.85
CA PRO A 439 1.76 3.04 -23.75
C PRO A 439 1.13 3.34 -25.11
N ASP A 440 -0.17 3.04 -25.23
CA ASP A 440 -0.97 3.59 -26.33
C ASP A 440 -0.98 5.13 -26.20
N PRO A 441 -0.53 5.88 -27.23
CA PRO A 441 -0.51 7.34 -27.20
C PRO A 441 -1.88 7.97 -26.89
N LYS A 442 -2.98 7.27 -27.14
CA LYS A 442 -4.34 7.69 -26.81
C LYS A 442 -4.60 7.76 -25.30
N TYR A 443 -3.90 6.96 -24.50
CA TYR A 443 -4.14 6.80 -23.07
C TYR A 443 -2.94 7.22 -22.21
N ILE A 444 -2.15 8.16 -22.70
CA ILE A 444 -0.92 8.59 -22.05
C ILE A 444 -1.21 9.35 -20.76
N ASN A 445 -0.36 9.21 -19.75
CA ASN A 445 -0.21 10.18 -18.68
C ASN A 445 1.20 10.75 -18.79
N ARG A 446 1.32 12.07 -19.02
CA ARG A 446 2.60 12.69 -19.37
C ARG A 446 3.61 12.68 -18.22
N LEU A 447 3.15 12.47 -16.98
CA LEU A 447 4.05 12.30 -15.82
C LEU A 447 4.96 11.08 -15.97
N PHE A 448 4.47 10.02 -16.62
CA PHE A 448 5.17 8.74 -16.68
C PHE A 448 5.92 8.50 -18.00
N VAL A 449 6.08 9.54 -18.82
CA VAL A 449 6.88 9.48 -20.05
C VAL A 449 8.36 9.62 -19.68
N HIS A 450 9.20 8.69 -20.13
CA HIS A 450 10.62 8.59 -19.74
C HIS A 450 10.86 8.56 -18.23
N HIS A 451 9.91 8.01 -17.48
CA HIS A 451 9.93 7.94 -16.01
C HIS A 451 10.29 6.51 -15.54
N PRO A 452 11.01 6.33 -14.42
CA PRO A 452 11.30 4.99 -13.86
C PRO A 452 10.02 4.19 -13.59
N ASP A 453 8.98 4.84 -13.08
CA ASP A 453 7.64 4.26 -12.91
C ASP A 453 6.79 4.25 -14.20
N ARG A 454 7.38 4.10 -15.40
CA ARG A 454 6.61 4.02 -16.67
C ARG A 454 5.56 2.91 -16.67
N PHE A 455 5.73 1.88 -15.84
CA PHE A 455 4.73 0.84 -15.59
C PHE A 455 3.39 1.37 -15.04
N ARG A 456 3.34 2.64 -14.61
CA ARG A 456 2.13 3.29 -14.14
C ARG A 456 1.25 3.91 -15.23
N GLN A 457 1.62 3.74 -16.50
CA GLN A 457 0.77 4.13 -17.61
C GLN A 457 -0.46 3.22 -17.67
N TYR A 458 -1.61 3.82 -17.95
CA TYR A 458 -2.85 3.07 -18.13
C TYR A 458 -2.77 2.16 -19.36
N GLY A 459 -3.36 0.97 -19.27
CA GLY A 459 -3.60 0.11 -20.43
C GLY A 459 -2.38 -0.68 -20.91
N LEU A 460 -1.25 -0.66 -20.20
CA LEU A 460 -0.04 -1.38 -20.61
C LEU A 460 -0.26 -2.89 -20.77
N TRP A 461 -1.14 -3.49 -19.97
CA TRP A 461 -1.54 -4.89 -20.13
C TRP A 461 -2.16 -5.16 -21.52
N GLY A 462 -2.87 -4.19 -22.09
CA GLY A 462 -3.57 -4.32 -23.37
C GLY A 462 -2.60 -4.42 -24.54
N ARG A 463 -1.40 -3.84 -24.38
CA ARG A 463 -0.30 -3.90 -25.36
C ARG A 463 0.18 -5.32 -25.59
N TYR A 464 -0.12 -6.27 -24.70
CA TYR A 464 0.15 -7.68 -24.94
C TYR A 464 -0.52 -8.17 -26.23
N ALA A 465 -1.79 -7.81 -26.47
CA ALA A 465 -2.50 -8.23 -27.69
C ALA A 465 -1.94 -7.56 -28.96
N ASP A 466 -1.37 -6.35 -28.85
CA ASP A 466 -0.74 -5.65 -29.96
C ASP A 466 0.58 -6.31 -30.38
N LEU A 467 1.37 -6.75 -29.40
CA LEU A 467 2.66 -7.41 -29.62
C LEU A 467 2.52 -8.88 -30.00
N TYR A 468 1.48 -9.54 -29.50
CA TYR A 468 1.24 -10.98 -29.62
C TYR A 468 -0.17 -11.29 -30.19
N PRO A 469 -0.51 -10.78 -31.40
CA PRO A 469 -1.89 -10.86 -31.91
C PRO A 469 -2.35 -12.29 -32.19
N ASN A 470 -1.45 -13.12 -32.74
CA ASN A 470 -1.77 -14.45 -33.25
C ASN A 470 -1.18 -15.59 -32.43
N GLU A 471 -0.02 -15.34 -31.82
CA GLU A 471 0.77 -16.30 -31.04
C GLU A 471 1.12 -15.69 -29.68
N ASP A 472 1.52 -16.51 -28.73
CA ASP A 472 1.94 -16.07 -27.40
C ASP A 472 3.46 -16.04 -27.27
N LEU A 473 3.94 -15.35 -26.24
CA LEU A 473 5.35 -15.14 -25.94
C LEU A 473 6.17 -16.44 -25.96
N VAL A 474 7.29 -16.43 -26.69
CA VAL A 474 8.29 -17.51 -26.71
C VAL A 474 9.62 -16.95 -26.22
N TYR A 475 10.11 -17.47 -25.12
CA TYR A 475 11.40 -17.13 -24.54
C TYR A 475 12.39 -18.28 -24.74
N THR A 476 13.56 -18.03 -25.32
CA THR A 476 14.60 -19.05 -25.53
C THR A 476 15.78 -18.78 -24.62
N VAL A 477 16.01 -19.67 -23.66
CA VAL A 477 17.10 -19.58 -22.68
C VAL A 477 18.45 -19.51 -23.40
N GLY A 478 19.26 -18.51 -23.04
CA GLY A 478 20.57 -18.25 -23.66
C GLY A 478 20.52 -17.44 -24.96
N VAL A 479 19.33 -17.08 -25.45
CA VAL A 479 19.13 -16.25 -26.65
C VAL A 479 18.30 -15.01 -26.34
N SER A 480 17.17 -15.17 -25.66
CA SER A 480 16.28 -14.07 -25.28
C SER A 480 16.81 -13.27 -24.08
N ASP A 481 16.47 -11.98 -24.01
CA ASP A 481 16.77 -11.06 -22.91
C ASP A 481 15.50 -10.80 -22.11
N TYR A 482 15.46 -11.13 -20.81
CA TYR A 482 14.23 -10.96 -20.01
C TYR A 482 13.80 -9.49 -19.88
N ALA A 483 14.72 -8.53 -20.03
CA ALA A 483 14.39 -7.11 -19.97
C ALA A 483 13.66 -6.61 -21.24
N ARG A 484 13.66 -7.41 -22.31
CA ARG A 484 13.11 -7.03 -23.63
C ARG A 484 12.06 -8.01 -24.15
N ASP A 485 12.28 -9.29 -23.89
CA ASP A 485 11.54 -10.40 -24.50
C ASP A 485 10.60 -11.11 -23.51
N TRP A 486 10.66 -10.74 -22.22
CA TRP A 486 9.75 -11.25 -21.20
C TRP A 486 8.78 -10.15 -20.77
N PHE A 487 7.53 -10.23 -21.22
CA PHE A 487 6.52 -9.22 -20.90
C PHE A 487 6.23 -9.19 -19.39
N PHE A 488 6.05 -8.00 -18.81
CA PHE A 488 5.97 -7.85 -17.35
C PHE A 488 4.75 -8.54 -16.69
N ALA A 489 3.69 -8.83 -17.44
CA ALA A 489 2.47 -9.44 -16.92
C ALA A 489 1.83 -10.44 -17.90
N GLN A 490 1.68 -11.71 -17.48
CA GLN A 490 0.89 -12.68 -18.23
C GLN A 490 -0.61 -12.40 -18.06
N VAL A 491 -1.25 -11.91 -19.12
CA VAL A 491 -2.67 -11.55 -19.13
C VAL A 491 -3.43 -12.34 -20.20
N PRO A 492 -4.77 -12.51 -20.05
CA PRO A 492 -5.61 -12.98 -21.14
C PRO A 492 -5.50 -12.05 -22.35
N ARG A 493 -5.38 -12.61 -23.55
CA ARG A 493 -5.32 -11.84 -24.79
C ARG A 493 -6.73 -11.47 -25.22
N LYS A 494 -6.97 -10.19 -25.49
CA LYS A 494 -8.21 -9.73 -26.12
C LYS A 494 -8.23 -10.10 -27.60
N ARG A 495 -9.29 -10.75 -28.06
CA ARG A 495 -9.61 -10.99 -29.48
C ARG A 495 -11.05 -10.54 -29.70
N ASP A 496 -11.24 -9.52 -30.52
CA ASP A 496 -12.53 -8.85 -30.69
C ASP A 496 -13.13 -8.47 -29.32
N ASP A 497 -14.33 -8.93 -29.00
CA ASP A 497 -15.02 -8.66 -27.73
C ASP A 497 -14.81 -9.75 -26.66
N ILE A 498 -13.97 -10.75 -26.92
CA ILE A 498 -13.68 -11.84 -25.98
C ILE A 498 -12.22 -11.82 -25.51
N HIS A 499 -11.98 -12.42 -24.35
CA HIS A 499 -10.64 -12.70 -23.86
C HIS A 499 -10.37 -14.20 -23.98
N VAL A 500 -9.16 -14.54 -24.43
CA VAL A 500 -8.67 -15.92 -24.51
C VAL A 500 -7.47 -16.11 -23.58
N GLY A 501 -7.32 -17.31 -23.04
CA GLY A 501 -6.14 -17.67 -22.24
C GLY A 501 -4.86 -17.56 -23.08
N THR A 502 -3.73 -17.40 -22.40
CA THR A 502 -2.41 -17.26 -23.02
C THR A 502 -1.47 -18.35 -22.53
N THR A 503 -0.62 -18.86 -23.42
CA THR A 503 0.37 -19.91 -23.11
C THR A 503 1.76 -19.47 -23.53
N TRP A 504 2.58 -19.08 -22.57
CA TRP A 504 3.97 -18.70 -22.83
C TRP A 504 4.85 -19.95 -22.95
N GLN A 505 5.86 -19.90 -23.81
CA GLN A 505 6.82 -20.98 -24.01
C GLN A 505 8.18 -20.58 -23.46
N ILE A 506 8.80 -21.44 -22.65
CA ILE A 506 10.21 -21.33 -22.27
C ILE A 506 10.95 -22.48 -22.94
N ARG A 507 11.76 -22.17 -23.95
CA ARG A 507 12.59 -23.13 -24.68
C ARG A 507 13.99 -23.15 -24.10
N PHE A 508 14.52 -24.32 -23.86
CA PHE A 508 15.85 -24.49 -23.28
C PHE A 508 16.47 -25.82 -23.72
N LYS A 509 17.79 -25.88 -23.74
CA LYS A 509 18.53 -27.07 -24.15
C LYS A 509 19.22 -27.72 -22.96
N LEU A 510 19.13 -29.05 -22.87
CA LEU A 510 19.86 -29.85 -21.88
C LEU A 510 20.86 -30.77 -22.59
N ASN A 511 22.13 -30.71 -22.16
CA ASN A 511 23.18 -31.57 -22.73
C ASN A 511 23.12 -33.01 -22.21
N ASN A 512 22.60 -33.19 -21.00
CA ASN A 512 22.43 -34.50 -20.35
C ASN A 512 21.16 -34.45 -19.49
N VAL A 513 20.39 -35.54 -19.50
CA VAL A 513 19.20 -35.72 -18.68
C VAL A 513 19.29 -37.03 -17.92
N ASP A 514 19.35 -36.95 -16.59
CA ASP A 514 19.14 -38.12 -15.76
C ASP A 514 17.65 -38.40 -15.64
N ARG A 515 17.17 -39.40 -16.38
CA ARG A 515 15.76 -39.78 -16.42
C ARG A 515 15.22 -40.32 -15.09
N SER A 516 16.10 -40.73 -14.17
CA SER A 516 15.74 -41.21 -12.83
C SER A 516 15.69 -40.09 -11.77
N SER A 517 16.28 -38.93 -12.07
CA SER A 517 16.34 -37.78 -11.16
C SER A 517 15.08 -36.90 -11.22
N THR A 518 14.97 -36.00 -10.25
CA THR A 518 13.94 -34.96 -10.19
C THR A 518 14.57 -33.59 -10.32
N TYR A 519 14.12 -32.82 -11.29
CA TYR A 519 14.48 -31.43 -11.51
C TYR A 519 13.47 -30.52 -10.79
N LYS A 520 13.87 -29.28 -10.45
CA LYS A 520 13.01 -28.31 -9.78
C LYS A 520 12.84 -27.06 -10.62
N LEU A 521 11.59 -26.81 -11.01
CA LEU A 521 11.19 -25.52 -11.57
C LEU A 521 10.62 -24.67 -10.44
N ARG A 522 11.15 -23.46 -10.25
CA ARG A 522 10.59 -22.52 -9.29
C ARG A 522 9.99 -21.34 -10.00
N VAL A 523 8.76 -21.00 -9.63
CA VAL A 523 8.02 -19.91 -10.25
C VAL A 523 7.63 -18.92 -9.16
N ALA A 524 8.26 -17.75 -9.22
CA ALA A 524 7.99 -16.62 -8.36
C ALA A 524 7.04 -15.65 -9.10
N ILE A 525 5.89 -15.36 -8.52
CA ILE A 525 4.87 -14.49 -9.08
C ILE A 525 4.71 -13.29 -8.17
N ALA A 526 5.05 -12.09 -8.66
CA ALA A 526 5.00 -10.84 -7.91
C ALA A 526 3.57 -10.40 -7.53
N SER A 527 2.56 -10.85 -8.31
CA SER A 527 1.16 -10.48 -8.15
C SER A 527 0.27 -11.41 -8.97
N ALA A 528 -0.98 -11.63 -8.53
CA ALA A 528 -1.97 -12.36 -9.30
C ALA A 528 -3.38 -11.77 -9.11
N THR A 529 -4.19 -11.85 -10.17
CA THR A 529 -5.59 -11.42 -10.15
C THR A 529 -6.48 -12.47 -10.80
N LEU A 530 -7.14 -13.27 -9.96
CA LEU A 530 -8.03 -14.37 -10.38
C LEU A 530 -7.42 -15.24 -11.48
N ALA A 531 -6.12 -15.50 -11.35
CA ALA A 531 -5.34 -16.23 -12.32
C ALA A 531 -5.23 -17.71 -11.93
N GLU A 532 -4.77 -18.52 -12.86
CA GLU A 532 -4.28 -19.88 -12.62
C GLU A 532 -3.04 -20.05 -13.48
N LEU A 533 -1.96 -20.58 -12.92
CA LEU A 533 -0.80 -21.02 -13.68
C LEU A 533 -0.87 -22.53 -13.85
N GLN A 534 -0.93 -22.99 -15.09
CA GLN A 534 -0.72 -24.39 -15.44
C GLN A 534 0.64 -24.55 -16.13
N VAL A 535 1.39 -25.57 -15.73
CA VAL A 535 2.69 -25.90 -16.34
C VAL A 535 2.61 -27.25 -17.05
N ARG A 536 3.01 -27.28 -18.33
CA ARG A 536 3.22 -28.50 -19.12
C ARG A 536 4.67 -28.56 -19.60
N VAL A 537 5.15 -29.75 -19.94
CA VAL A 537 6.53 -30.01 -20.37
C VAL A 537 6.48 -30.80 -21.67
N ASN A 538 7.14 -30.28 -22.71
CA ASN A 538 7.34 -30.87 -24.04
C ASN A 538 6.07 -31.16 -24.88
N ASP A 539 4.91 -31.37 -24.27
CA ASP A 539 3.61 -31.49 -24.93
C ASP A 539 2.63 -30.42 -24.41
N PRO A 540 2.30 -29.38 -25.21
CA PRO A 540 1.34 -28.35 -24.81
C PRO A 540 -0.10 -28.88 -24.70
N ASN A 541 -0.41 -29.99 -25.37
CA ASN A 541 -1.75 -30.56 -25.45
C ASN A 541 -1.95 -31.71 -24.46
N ALA A 542 -0.97 -31.96 -23.58
CA ALA A 542 -1.07 -32.96 -22.54
C ALA A 542 -2.35 -32.77 -21.73
N ARG A 543 -3.18 -33.82 -21.67
CA ARG A 543 -4.52 -33.80 -21.07
C ARG A 543 -4.51 -33.27 -19.63
N ARG A 544 -3.44 -33.57 -18.87
CA ARG A 544 -3.24 -33.06 -17.51
C ARG A 544 -1.96 -32.22 -17.48
N PRO A 545 -2.01 -30.99 -16.94
CA PRO A 545 -0.79 -30.25 -16.69
C PRO A 545 0.03 -30.96 -15.61
N LEU A 546 1.36 -30.81 -15.66
CA LEU A 546 2.26 -31.30 -14.62
C LEU A 546 1.98 -30.59 -13.28
N PHE A 547 1.60 -29.32 -13.35
CA PHE A 547 1.26 -28.49 -12.20
C PHE A 547 0.10 -27.56 -12.51
N THR A 548 -0.76 -27.32 -11.52
CA THR A 548 -1.71 -26.20 -11.50
C THR A 548 -1.61 -25.50 -10.15
N SER A 549 -1.61 -24.17 -10.16
CA SER A 549 -1.71 -23.38 -8.93
C SER A 549 -3.12 -23.38 -8.34
N GLY A 550 -4.13 -23.82 -9.10
CA GLY A 550 -5.52 -23.45 -8.84
C GLY A 550 -5.74 -21.94 -8.98
N LEU A 551 -6.89 -21.46 -8.49
CA LEU A 551 -7.22 -20.04 -8.49
C LEU A 551 -6.36 -19.28 -7.48
N ILE A 552 -5.61 -18.29 -7.96
CA ILE A 552 -4.71 -17.47 -7.16
C ILE A 552 -4.97 -15.98 -7.38
N GLY A 553 -4.53 -15.18 -6.40
CA GLY A 553 -4.63 -13.73 -6.48
C GLY A 553 -5.96 -13.15 -6.02
N ARG A 554 -6.07 -11.82 -6.17
CA ARG A 554 -7.17 -10.88 -5.83
C ARG A 554 -6.60 -9.47 -5.53
N ASP A 555 -5.33 -9.24 -5.81
CA ASP A 555 -4.64 -7.99 -5.49
C ASP A 555 -4.97 -6.84 -6.46
N ASN A 556 -5.42 -7.15 -7.68
CA ASN A 556 -5.71 -6.23 -8.77
C ASN A 556 -4.52 -5.31 -9.12
N SER A 557 -3.28 -5.75 -8.95
CA SER A 557 -2.12 -4.86 -9.16
C SER A 557 -2.03 -4.33 -10.59
N VAL A 558 -2.36 -5.13 -11.61
CA VAL A 558 -2.33 -4.69 -13.03
C VAL A 558 -3.29 -3.53 -13.30
N ALA A 559 -4.56 -3.63 -12.88
CA ALA A 559 -5.53 -2.54 -13.00
C ALA A 559 -5.20 -1.35 -12.09
N ARG A 560 -4.32 -1.54 -11.11
CA ARG A 560 -3.86 -0.50 -10.20
C ARG A 560 -2.43 -0.04 -10.52
N HIS A 561 -2.01 -0.19 -11.77
CA HIS A 561 -0.75 0.37 -12.28
C HIS A 561 0.49 -0.16 -11.54
N GLY A 562 0.43 -1.40 -11.06
CA GLY A 562 1.44 -2.04 -10.21
C GLY A 562 2.12 -3.21 -10.90
N ILE A 563 3.39 -3.40 -10.54
CA ILE A 563 4.25 -4.52 -10.98
C ILE A 563 4.47 -5.56 -9.87
N HIS A 564 3.86 -5.36 -8.70
CA HIS A 564 3.86 -6.30 -7.58
C HIS A 564 2.61 -6.10 -6.70
N GLY A 565 2.29 -7.12 -5.92
CA GLY A 565 1.12 -7.23 -5.07
C GLY A 565 1.36 -8.28 -3.99
N LEU A 566 0.49 -9.29 -3.91
CA LEU A 566 0.74 -10.44 -3.04
C LEU A 566 1.68 -11.42 -3.77
N TYR A 567 2.78 -11.79 -3.10
CA TYR A 567 3.80 -12.68 -3.64
C TYR A 567 3.38 -14.16 -3.55
N TRP A 568 3.67 -14.93 -4.59
CA TRP A 568 3.44 -16.38 -4.65
C TRP A 568 4.71 -17.09 -5.11
N LEU A 569 5.09 -18.16 -4.41
CA LEU A 569 6.23 -18.98 -4.77
C LEU A 569 5.81 -20.44 -4.91
N TYR A 570 6.06 -21.02 -6.08
CA TYR A 570 5.85 -22.44 -6.37
C TYR A 570 7.16 -23.15 -6.59
N SER A 571 7.28 -24.35 -6.03
CA SER A 571 8.37 -25.29 -6.32
C SER A 571 7.78 -26.55 -6.94
N ILE A 572 8.01 -26.72 -8.24
CA ILE A 572 7.41 -27.76 -9.09
C ILE A 572 8.47 -28.83 -9.34
N SER A 573 8.13 -30.08 -9.03
CA SER A 573 9.01 -31.22 -9.32
C SER A 573 8.77 -31.70 -10.74
N VAL A 574 9.83 -31.74 -11.54
CA VAL A 574 9.82 -32.23 -12.93
C VAL A 574 10.66 -33.51 -12.98
N GLY A 575 10.00 -34.66 -13.12
CA GLY A 575 10.73 -35.93 -13.29
C GLY A 575 11.58 -35.90 -14.56
N GLY A 576 12.82 -36.37 -14.49
CA GLY A 576 13.72 -36.43 -15.65
C GLY A 576 13.15 -37.25 -16.81
N CYS A 577 12.22 -38.17 -16.54
CA CYS A 577 11.47 -38.91 -17.56
C CYS A 577 10.61 -38.02 -18.49
N HIS A 578 10.26 -36.80 -18.07
CA HIS A 578 9.53 -35.81 -18.88
C HIS A 578 10.45 -34.92 -19.73
N LEU A 579 11.76 -34.98 -19.51
CA LEU A 579 12.77 -34.19 -20.22
C LEU A 579 13.52 -35.06 -21.23
N VAL A 580 14.12 -34.42 -22.22
CA VAL A 580 14.96 -35.06 -23.25
C VAL A 580 16.31 -34.38 -23.35
N GLU A 581 17.33 -35.11 -23.79
CA GLU A 581 18.58 -34.49 -24.23
C GLU A 581 18.30 -33.67 -25.51
N GLY A 582 18.84 -32.46 -25.57
CA GLY A 582 18.49 -31.49 -26.60
C GLY A 582 17.38 -30.54 -26.16
N ASP A 583 16.49 -30.21 -27.08
CA ASP A 583 15.52 -29.13 -26.91
C ASP A 583 14.31 -29.55 -26.07
N ASN A 584 14.02 -28.75 -25.06
CA ASN A 584 12.86 -28.90 -24.19
C ASN A 584 12.05 -27.61 -24.20
N THR A 585 10.75 -27.73 -23.92
CA THR A 585 9.84 -26.57 -23.79
C THR A 585 8.97 -26.71 -22.54
N LEU A 586 8.95 -25.67 -21.70
CA LEU A 586 7.91 -25.48 -20.70
C LEU A 586 6.80 -24.61 -21.28
N PHE A 587 5.55 -24.98 -21.01
CA PHE A 587 4.38 -24.20 -21.38
C PHE A 587 3.71 -23.66 -20.12
N PHE A 588 3.68 -22.35 -19.98
CA PHE A 588 3.03 -21.63 -18.88
C PHE A 588 1.69 -21.11 -19.37
N THR A 589 0.62 -21.83 -19.06
CA THR A 589 -0.74 -21.49 -19.48
C THR A 589 -1.46 -20.74 -18.36
N GLN A 590 -1.96 -19.55 -18.68
CA GLN A 590 -3.05 -18.91 -17.98
C GLN A 590 -4.35 -19.25 -18.73
N PRO A 591 -5.23 -20.11 -18.18
CA PRO A 591 -6.44 -20.52 -18.87
C PRO A 591 -7.66 -19.65 -18.54
N ARG A 592 -7.65 -18.91 -17.42
CA ARG A 592 -8.82 -18.13 -16.97
C ARG A 592 -8.92 -16.80 -17.71
N CYS A 593 -9.88 -16.70 -18.61
CA CYS A 593 -9.96 -15.61 -19.57
C CYS A 593 -11.22 -14.75 -19.44
N THR A 594 -11.74 -14.52 -18.23
CA THR A 594 -12.90 -13.63 -18.06
C THR A 594 -12.52 -12.17 -18.29
N SER A 595 -11.43 -11.73 -17.69
CA SER A 595 -10.86 -10.40 -17.82
C SER A 595 -9.44 -10.39 -17.24
N PRO A 596 -8.51 -9.60 -17.78
CA PRO A 596 -7.23 -9.24 -17.15
C PRO A 596 -7.32 -8.56 -15.77
N TRP A 597 -8.48 -8.06 -15.33
CA TRP A 597 -8.73 -7.52 -13.98
C TRP A 597 -10.16 -7.77 -13.49
N LYS A 598 -10.42 -7.56 -12.20
CA LYS A 598 -11.78 -7.56 -11.64
C LYS A 598 -11.88 -6.54 -10.51
N GLU A 599 -12.93 -5.73 -10.47
CA GLU A 599 -13.17 -4.79 -9.34
C GLU A 599 -13.41 -5.49 -8.01
#